data_AF-A0A1E5P0X5-F1
#
_entry.id   AF-A0A1E5P0X5-F1
#
_cell.length_a   1.000
_cell.length_b   1.000
_cell.length_c   1.000
_cell.angle_alpha   90.00
_cell.angle_beta   90.00
_cell.angle_gamma   90.00
#
_symmetry.space_group_name_H-M   'P 1'
#
loop_
_entity.id
_entity.type
_entity.pdbx_description
1 polymer ?
#
loop_
_entity_poly.entity_id
_entity_poly.type
_entity_poly.pdbx_seq_one_letter_code
_entity_poly.pdbx_strand_id
1 'polypeptide(L)'
;MLITESMGNLPRRSFTPEFKAEIVCRRGDRSVGQIAKDFDLIETAVRDWVKQAEVDTGEREGLTSSEREELTALRRENRRLREDVDILKRATAFFAKETR
;
A
#
# COMPACT_ATOMS: atom_id res chain seq x y z
N MET A 1 1.72 3.20 -39.49
CA MET A 1 2.26 2.70 -38.21
C MET A 1 1.90 3.74 -37.15
N LEU A 2 0.79 3.55 -36.44
CA LEU A 2 0.32 4.50 -35.42
C LEU A 2 1.00 4.16 -34.10
N ILE A 3 1.72 5.14 -33.56
CA ILE A 3 2.40 5.08 -32.27
C ILE A 3 1.32 4.89 -31.20
N THR A 4 1.37 3.79 -30.46
CA THR A 4 0.56 3.60 -29.27
C THR A 4 1.03 4.59 -28.21
N GLU A 5 0.27 5.66 -28.01
CA GLU A 5 0.45 6.57 -26.88
C GLU A 5 0.34 5.77 -25.57
N SER A 6 1.43 5.78 -24.82
CA SER A 6 1.50 5.27 -23.46
C SER A 6 0.51 6.04 -22.59
N MET A 7 -0.61 5.42 -22.23
CA MET A 7 -1.58 5.97 -21.30
C MET A 7 -0.88 6.16 -19.95
N GLY A 8 -0.47 7.40 -19.66
CA GLY A 8 0.03 7.80 -18.34
C GLY A 8 -0.96 7.39 -17.26
N ASN A 9 -0.44 6.80 -16.18
CA ASN A 9 -1.20 6.31 -15.03
C ASN A 9 -2.07 7.45 -14.46
N LEU A 10 -3.37 7.41 -14.75
CA LEU A 10 -4.34 8.36 -14.19
C LEU A 10 -4.26 8.30 -12.65
N PRO A 11 -4.19 9.45 -11.95
CA PRO A 11 -4.11 9.46 -10.51
C PRO A 11 -5.34 8.74 -9.95
N ARG A 12 -5.10 7.65 -9.21
CA ARG A 12 -6.16 6.89 -8.57
C ARG A 12 -6.86 7.80 -7.56
N ARG A 13 -8.20 7.81 -7.57
CA ARG A 13 -9.00 8.49 -6.55
C ARG A 13 -8.54 8.02 -5.17
N SER A 14 -7.99 8.93 -4.38
CA SER A 14 -7.58 8.66 -3.00
C SER A 14 -8.66 9.17 -2.04
N PHE A 15 -8.78 8.48 -0.91
CA PHE A 15 -9.69 8.84 0.16
C PHE A 15 -8.90 8.94 1.46
N THR A 16 -9.25 9.91 2.29
CA THR A 16 -8.59 10.11 3.59
C THR A 16 -8.91 8.95 4.53
N PRO A 17 -8.01 8.62 5.47
CA PRO A 17 -8.28 7.57 6.47
C PRO A 17 -9.55 7.82 7.28
N GLU A 18 -9.81 9.09 7.63
CA GLU A 18 -10.97 9.51 8.43
C GLU A 18 -12.26 9.24 7.67
N PHE A 19 -12.29 9.55 6.36
CA PHE A 19 -13.44 9.26 5.52
C PHE A 19 -13.69 7.76 5.42
N LYS A 20 -12.63 6.95 5.22
CA LYS A 20 -12.78 5.49 5.19
C LYS A 20 -13.32 4.94 6.51
N ALA A 21 -12.83 5.46 7.65
CA ALA A 21 -13.30 5.06 8.97
C ALA A 21 -14.78 5.42 9.18
N GLU A 22 -15.22 6.59 8.73
CA GLU A 22 -16.63 6.99 8.75
C GLU A 22 -17.50 6.01 7.95
N ILE A 23 -17.08 5.68 6.73
CA ILE A 23 -17.79 4.74 5.86
C ILE A 23 -17.90 3.35 6.49
N VAL A 24 -16.83 2.86 7.10
CA VAL A 24 -16.82 1.58 7.81
C VAL A 24 -17.74 1.61 9.03
N CYS A 25 -17.73 2.68 9.82
CA CYS A 25 -18.59 2.82 11.00
C CYS A 25 -20.09 2.73 10.65
N ARG A 26 -20.49 3.32 9.50
CA ARG A 26 -21.88 3.29 9.03
C ARG A 26 -22.38 1.89 8.61
N ARG A 27 -21.50 0.88 8.51
CA ARG A 27 -21.88 -0.52 8.21
C ARG A 27 -22.75 -1.16 9.28
N GLY A 28 -22.66 -0.72 10.54
CA GLY A 28 -23.49 -1.26 11.63
C GLY A 28 -24.99 -1.23 11.31
N ASP A 29 -25.43 -0.15 10.68
CA ASP A 29 -26.85 0.13 10.48
C ASP A 29 -27.32 -0.09 9.03
N ARG A 30 -26.38 -0.39 8.10
CA ARG A 30 -26.63 -0.37 6.65
C ARG A 30 -25.86 -1.45 5.90
N SER A 31 -26.41 -1.87 4.76
CA SER A 31 -25.70 -2.75 3.82
C SER A 31 -24.61 -2.00 3.05
N VAL A 32 -23.58 -2.73 2.61
CA VAL A 32 -22.47 -2.19 1.79
C VAL A 32 -23.00 -1.51 0.52
N GLY A 33 -24.01 -2.09 -0.13
CA GLY A 33 -24.63 -1.53 -1.33
C GLY A 33 -25.40 -0.23 -1.07
N GLN A 34 -26.03 -0.09 0.12
CA GLN A 34 -26.69 1.17 0.49
C GLN A 34 -25.66 2.27 0.73
N ILE A 35 -24.59 1.97 1.47
CA ILE A 35 -23.50 2.91 1.74
C ILE A 35 -22.83 3.36 0.44
N ALA A 36 -22.57 2.43 -0.47
CA ALA A 36 -22.00 2.75 -1.77
C ALA A 36 -22.86 3.76 -2.56
N LYS A 37 -24.19 3.59 -2.54
CA LYS A 37 -25.13 4.52 -3.20
C LYS A 37 -25.20 5.88 -2.51
N ASP A 38 -25.27 5.89 -1.17
CA ASP A 38 -25.40 7.12 -0.38
C ASP A 38 -24.20 8.08 -0.57
N PHE A 39 -23.02 7.51 -0.84
CA PHE A 39 -21.77 8.26 -0.94
C PHE A 39 -21.16 8.31 -2.35
N ASP A 40 -21.88 7.82 -3.36
CA ASP A 40 -21.40 7.72 -4.74
C ASP A 40 -20.02 7.02 -4.84
N LEU A 41 -19.93 5.86 -4.19
CA LEU A 41 -18.75 5.01 -4.14
C LEU A 41 -18.97 3.72 -4.91
N ILE A 42 -17.87 3.14 -5.40
CA ILE A 42 -17.88 1.81 -5.97
C ILE A 42 -18.05 0.80 -4.83
N GLU A 43 -19.05 -0.09 -4.93
CA GLU A 43 -19.36 -1.07 -3.87
C GLU A 43 -18.15 -1.95 -3.50
N THR A 44 -17.33 -2.33 -4.48
CA THR A 44 -16.12 -3.12 -4.23
C THR A 44 -15.12 -2.40 -3.32
N ALA A 45 -14.97 -1.07 -3.46
CA ALA A 45 -14.10 -0.28 -2.61
C ALA A 45 -14.60 -0.26 -1.16
N VAL A 46 -15.91 -0.08 -0.96
CA VAL A 46 -16.53 -0.12 0.38
C VAL A 46 -16.36 -1.50 1.01
N ARG A 47 -16.57 -2.57 0.23
CA ARG A 47 -16.38 -3.95 0.69
C ARG A 47 -14.94 -4.22 1.11
N ASP A 48 -13.97 -3.72 0.36
CA ASP A 48 -12.56 -3.87 0.68
C ASP A 48 -12.18 -3.12 1.98
N TRP A 49 -12.74 -1.93 2.20
CA TRP A 49 -12.51 -1.18 3.44
C TRP A 49 -13.12 -1.86 4.65
N VAL A 50 -14.35 -2.38 4.53
CA VAL A 50 -14.98 -3.17 5.60
C VAL A 50 -14.17 -4.41 5.90
N LYS A 51 -13.73 -5.16 4.88
CA LYS A 51 -12.88 -6.33 5.06
C LYS A 51 -11.56 -5.99 5.73
N GLN A 52 -10.92 -4.88 5.37
CA GLN A 52 -9.68 -4.46 6.02
C GLN A 52 -9.92 -4.07 7.48
N ALA A 53 -11.04 -3.40 7.78
CA ALA A 53 -11.40 -3.09 9.16
C ALA A 53 -11.66 -4.34 10.01
N GLU A 54 -12.34 -5.36 9.47
CA GLU A 54 -12.49 -6.68 10.13
C GLU A 54 -11.13 -7.34 10.43
N VAL A 55 -10.14 -7.15 9.55
CA VAL A 55 -8.77 -7.63 9.80
C VAL A 55 -8.09 -6.80 10.88
N ASP A 56 -8.23 -5.47 10.83
CA ASP A 56 -7.62 -4.55 11.78
C ASP A 56 -8.18 -4.72 13.21
N THR A 57 -9.44 -5.16 13.36
CA THR A 57 -10.06 -5.51 14.65
C THR A 57 -9.82 -6.95 15.10
N GLY A 58 -9.19 -7.78 14.25
CA GLY A 58 -8.94 -9.20 14.54
C GLY A 58 -10.15 -10.11 14.37
N GLU A 59 -11.26 -9.62 13.80
CA GLU A 59 -12.43 -10.44 13.46
C GLU A 59 -12.16 -11.34 12.24
N ARG A 60 -11.13 -11.02 11.45
CA ARG A 60 -10.73 -11.76 10.26
C ARG A 60 -9.22 -11.92 10.16
N GLU A 61 -8.78 -13.07 9.69
CA GLU A 61 -7.36 -13.30 9.40
C GLU A 61 -6.84 -12.42 8.25
N GLY A 62 -5.65 -11.89 8.43
CA GLY A 62 -4.93 -11.11 7.42
C GLY A 62 -3.91 -10.18 8.07
N LEU A 63 -3.12 -9.50 7.23
CA LEU A 63 -2.26 -8.41 7.70
C LEU A 63 -3.11 -7.16 7.93
N THR A 64 -3.00 -6.64 9.14
CA THR A 64 -3.55 -5.34 9.54
C THR A 64 -2.92 -4.21 8.73
N SER A 65 -3.58 -3.07 8.69
CA SER A 65 -3.11 -1.87 8.00
C SER A 65 -1.74 -1.42 8.51
N SER A 66 -1.50 -1.49 9.82
CA SER A 66 -0.22 -1.15 10.45
C SER A 66 0.89 -2.14 10.09
N GLU A 67 0.62 -3.45 10.16
CA GLU A 67 1.61 -4.48 9.77
C GLU A 67 2.00 -4.36 8.29
N ARG A 68 1.06 -4.01 7.41
CA ARG A 68 1.36 -3.77 5.98
C ARG A 68 2.24 -2.55 5.77
N GLU A 69 2.00 -1.48 6.52
CA GLU A 69 2.81 -0.27 6.45
C GLU A 69 4.24 -0.55 6.93
N GLU A 70 4.38 -1.20 8.08
CA GLU A 70 5.67 -1.61 8.63
C GLU A 70 6.42 -2.54 7.66
N LEU A 71 5.75 -3.56 7.12
CA LEU A 71 6.34 -4.47 6.13
C LEU A 71 6.84 -3.71 4.89
N THR A 72 6.11 -2.68 4.47
CA THR A 72 6.50 -1.85 3.33
C THR A 72 7.71 -0.98 3.66
N ALA A 73 7.75 -0.38 4.86
CA ALA A 73 8.89 0.39 5.35
C ALA A 73 10.15 -0.48 5.45
N LEU A 74 10.05 -1.65 6.09
CA LEU A 74 11.14 -2.61 6.23
C LEU A 74 11.66 -3.10 4.88
N ARG A 75 10.78 -3.37 3.91
CA ARG A 75 11.22 -3.76 2.56
C ARG A 75 11.97 -2.64 1.84
N ARG A 76 11.56 -1.37 2.03
CA ARG A 76 12.27 -0.22 1.47
C ARG A 76 13.64 -0.04 2.12
N GLU A 77 13.71 -0.15 3.44
CA GLU A 77 14.95 -0.07 4.18
C GLU A 77 15.90 -1.21 3.82
N ASN A 78 15.42 -2.45 3.76
CA ASN A 78 16.24 -3.59 3.37
C ASN A 78 16.82 -3.42 1.96
N ARG A 79 16.06 -2.85 1.02
CA ARG A 79 16.58 -2.51 -0.31
C ARG A 79 17.72 -1.48 -0.22
N ARG A 80 17.52 -0.40 0.53
CA ARG A 80 18.55 0.62 0.74
C ARG A 80 19.82 0.04 1.37
N LEU A 81 19.68 -0.77 2.42
CA LEU A 81 20.81 -1.41 3.08
C LEU A 81 21.56 -2.36 2.14
N ARG A 82 20.86 -3.08 1.26
CA ARG A 82 21.52 -3.92 0.24
C ARG A 82 22.32 -3.09 -0.76
N GLU A 83 21.80 -1.94 -1.17
CA GLU A 83 22.51 -1.00 -2.06
C GLU A 83 23.77 -0.45 -1.35
N ASP A 84 23.66 -0.03 -0.09
CA ASP A 84 24.80 0.45 0.70
C ASP A 84 25.88 -0.62 0.86
N VAL A 85 25.49 -1.86 1.18
CA VAL A 85 26.41 -3.00 1.28
C VAL A 85 27.11 -3.26 -0.05
N ASP A 86 26.40 -3.15 -1.19
CA ASP A 86 27.01 -3.35 -2.51
C ASP A 86 28.04 -2.26 -2.83
N ILE A 87 27.73 -1.00 -2.52
CA ILE A 87 28.66 0.13 -2.67
C ILE A 87 29.92 -0.10 -1.83
N LEU A 88 29.77 -0.48 -0.56
CA LEU A 88 30.91 -0.76 0.32
C LEU A 88 31.76 -1.93 -0.20
N LYS A 89 31.14 -3.00 -0.69
CA LYS A 89 31.88 -4.12 -1.30
C LYS A 89 32.70 -3.68 -2.50
N ARG A 90 32.13 -2.85 -3.38
CA ARG A 90 32.84 -2.30 -4.55
C ARG A 90 34.01 -1.42 -4.12
N ALA A 91 33.83 -0.58 -3.10
CA ALA A 91 34.88 0.26 -2.54
C ALA A 91 36.03 -0.58 -1.95
N THR A 92 35.71 -1.58 -1.11
CA THR A 92 36.72 -2.48 -0.53
C THR A 92 37.49 -3.23 -1.61
N ALA A 93 36.81 -3.72 -2.64
CA ALA A 93 37.45 -4.40 -3.77
C ALA A 93 38.37 -3.47 -4.58
N PHE A 94 38.02 -2.19 -4.70
CA PHE A 94 38.87 -1.17 -5.31
C PHE A 94 40.14 -0.94 -4.49
N PHE A 95 40.02 -0.66 -3.19
CA PHE A 95 41.17 -0.41 -2.32
C PHE A 95 42.10 -1.63 -2.18
N ALA A 96 41.54 -2.85 -2.13
CA ALA A 96 42.34 -4.07 -2.07
C ALA A 96 43.18 -4.31 -3.35
N LYS A 97 42.76 -3.77 -4.51
CA LYS A 97 43.54 -3.83 -5.75
C LYS A 97 44.65 -2.78 -5.80
N GLU A 98 44.41 -1.58 -5.27
CA GLU A 98 45.38 -0.47 -5.30
C GLU A 98 46.54 -0.66 -4.29
N THR A 99 46.32 -1.43 -3.23
CA THR A 99 47.33 -1.68 -2.17
C THR A 99 48.29 -2.83 -2.52
N ARG A 100 48.31 -3.31 -3.77
CA ARG A 100 49.14 -4.43 -4.24
C ARG A 100 50.12 -3.98 -5.32
#